data_AF-A0A8T4ZGE3-F1
#
_entry.id   AF-A0A8T4ZGE3-F1
#
_cell.length_a   1.000
_cell.length_b   1.000
_cell.length_c   1.000
_cell.angle_alpha   90.00
_cell.angle_beta   90.00
_cell.angle_gamma   90.00
#
_symmetry.space_group_name_H-M   'P 1'
#
loop_
_entity.id
_entity.type
_entity.pdbx_description
1 polymer ?
#
loop_
_entity_poly.entity_id
_entity_poly.type
_entity_poly.pdbx_seq_one_letter_code
_entity_poly.pdbx_strand_id
1 'polypeptide(L)'
;MAKRFETIMIWKKLENLDPQEVSARSLARYDNNMRSYLIKILSQEYAAELDKHKITVRGEVKEEAPWELQILIPIYLVNAKKEELNGKW
;
A
#
# COMPACT_ATOMS: atom_id res chain seq x y z
N MET A 1 15.06 -16.24 6.64
CA MET A 1 13.95 -17.07 6.13
C MET A 1 12.58 -16.57 6.61
N ALA A 2 12.40 -16.23 7.90
CA ALA A 2 11.15 -15.71 8.47
C ALA A 2 10.59 -14.44 7.78
N LYS A 3 11.43 -13.41 7.55
CA LYS A 3 10.99 -12.13 6.94
C LYS A 3 10.28 -12.27 5.59
N ARG A 4 10.71 -13.22 4.74
CA ARG A 4 10.10 -13.46 3.43
C ARG A 4 8.69 -14.06 3.55
N PHE A 5 8.49 -14.93 4.55
CA PHE A 5 7.20 -15.54 4.81
C PHE A 5 6.20 -14.51 5.34
N GLU A 6 6.65 -13.63 6.24
CA GLU A 6 5.84 -12.53 6.78
C GLU A 6 5.38 -11.57 5.66
N THR A 7 6.28 -11.17 4.76
CA THR A 7 5.92 -10.30 3.62
C THR A 7 4.85 -10.93 2.73
N ILE A 8 4.97 -12.22 2.40
CA ILE A 8 3.97 -12.94 1.59
C ILE A 8 2.60 -12.95 2.29
N MET A 9 2.58 -13.17 3.61
CA MET A 9 1.34 -13.19 4.38
C MET A 9 0.66 -11.81 4.43
N ILE A 10 1.45 -10.72 4.50
CA ILE A 10 0.91 -9.35 4.45
C ILE A 10 0.25 -9.07 3.11
N TRP A 11 0.90 -9.41 2.00
CA TRP A 11 0.31 -9.24 0.67
C TRP A 11 -0.97 -10.04 0.48
N LYS A 12 -0.97 -11.32 0.88
CA LYS A 12 -2.19 -12.14 0.86
C LYS A 12 -3.30 -11.55 1.71
N LYS A 13 -2.98 -11.02 2.88
CA LYS A 13 -3.97 -10.34 3.72
C LYS A 13 -4.53 -9.12 3.00
N LEU A 14 -3.68 -8.30 2.38
CA LEU A 14 -4.08 -7.11 1.65
C LEU A 14 -5.00 -7.42 0.45
N GLU A 15 -4.76 -8.52 -0.27
CA GLU A 15 -5.61 -8.97 -1.38
C GLU A 15 -7.03 -9.35 -0.97
N ASN A 16 -7.22 -9.76 0.29
CA ASN A 16 -8.52 -10.18 0.82
C ASN A 16 -9.27 -9.05 1.53
N LEU A 17 -8.67 -7.86 1.66
CA LEU A 17 -9.34 -6.71 2.25
C LEU A 17 -10.18 -6.00 1.19
N ASP A 18 -11.31 -5.45 1.63
CA ASP A 18 -12.12 -4.58 0.79
C ASP A 18 -11.33 -3.31 0.42
N PRO A 19 -11.12 -3.02 -0.88
CA PRO A 19 -10.35 -1.85 -1.28
C PRO A 19 -10.94 -0.51 -0.81
N GLN A 20 -12.27 -0.41 -0.71
CA GLN A 20 -12.92 0.78 -0.19
C GLN A 20 -12.64 0.96 1.30
N GLU A 21 -12.64 -0.13 2.07
CA GLU A 21 -12.30 -0.09 3.50
C GLU A 21 -10.84 0.34 3.71
N VAL A 22 -9.92 -0.25 2.94
CA VAL A 22 -8.49 0.11 2.99
C VAL A 22 -8.28 1.57 2.61
N SER A 23 -8.94 2.05 1.56
CA SER A 23 -8.87 3.45 1.17
C SER A 23 -9.51 4.40 2.18
N ALA A 24 -10.59 3.99 2.86
CA ALA A 24 -11.25 4.82 3.86
C ALA A 24 -10.43 5.00 5.16
N ARG A 25 -9.56 4.04 5.48
CA ARG A 25 -8.75 4.04 6.71
C ARG A 25 -7.28 4.39 6.49
N SER A 26 -6.86 4.60 5.24
CA SER A 26 -5.48 4.94 4.87
C SER A 26 -5.45 6.17 3.97
N LEU A 27 -4.25 6.65 3.65
CA LEU A 27 -4.03 7.72 2.69
C LEU A 27 -3.92 7.21 1.24
N ALA A 28 -4.29 5.95 0.99
CA ALA A 28 -4.17 5.34 -0.32
C ALA A 28 -5.51 5.31 -1.08
N ARG A 29 -5.46 5.48 -2.39
CA ARG A 29 -6.59 5.28 -3.30
C ARG A 29 -6.43 3.96 -4.05
N TYR A 30 -7.51 3.23 -4.25
CA TYR A 30 -7.48 2.02 -5.06
C TYR A 30 -7.70 2.31 -6.55
N ASP A 31 -6.84 1.76 -7.41
CA ASP A 31 -6.96 1.77 -8.86
C ASP A 31 -7.43 0.38 -9.31
N ASN A 32 -8.72 0.29 -9.67
CA ASN A 32 -9.35 -0.97 -10.09
C ASN A 32 -8.81 -1.49 -11.42
N ASN A 33 -8.41 -0.60 -12.34
CA ASN A 33 -7.89 -1.01 -13.65
C ASN A 33 -6.52 -1.69 -13.50
N MET A 34 -5.72 -1.22 -12.56
CA MET A 34 -4.38 -1.75 -12.32
C MET A 34 -4.29 -2.74 -11.15
N ARG A 35 -5.40 -3.01 -10.45
CA ARG A 35 -5.41 -3.79 -9.19
C ARG A 35 -4.30 -3.33 -8.23
N SER A 36 -4.25 -2.02 -7.98
CA SER A 36 -3.17 -1.42 -7.19
C SER A 36 -3.64 -0.35 -6.22
N TYR A 37 -2.99 -0.26 -5.06
CA TYR A 37 -3.16 0.90 -4.16
C TYR A 37 -2.14 1.97 -4.51
N LEU A 38 -2.61 3.18 -4.80
CA LEU A 38 -1.78 4.34 -5.05
C LEU A 38 -1.64 5.14 -3.75
N ILE A 39 -0.41 5.35 -3.29
CA ILE A 39 -0.10 6.07 -2.07
C ILE A 39 0.92 7.17 -2.37
N LYS A 40 0.68 8.37 -1.83
CA LYS A 40 1.61 9.48 -1.93
C LYS A 40 2.46 9.56 -0.66
N ILE A 41 3.77 9.43 -0.80
CA ILE A 41 4.73 9.59 0.28
C ILE A 41 5.62 10.78 -0.10
N LEU A 42 5.50 11.88 0.65
CA LEU A 42 6.11 13.16 0.30
C LEU A 42 5.67 13.64 -1.09
N SER A 43 6.62 13.91 -2.00
CA SER A 43 6.36 14.33 -3.38
C SER A 43 6.13 13.17 -4.34
N GLN A 44 6.38 11.93 -3.93
CA GLN A 44 6.39 10.76 -4.81
C GLN A 44 5.13 9.92 -4.64
N GLU A 45 4.53 9.50 -5.75
CA GLU A 45 3.45 8.51 -5.75
C GLU A 45 4.04 7.11 -5.98
N TYR A 46 3.53 6.14 -5.23
CA TYR A 46 3.87 4.72 -5.32
C TYR A 46 2.62 3.91 -5.62
N ALA A 47 2.78 2.83 -6.37
CA ALA A 47 1.74 1.85 -6.63
C ALA A 47 2.10 0.52 -5.96
N ALA A 48 1.25 0.05 -5.04
CA ALA A 48 1.29 -1.31 -4.54
C ALA A 48 0.50 -2.22 -5.49
N GLU A 49 1.21 -2.89 -6.40
CA GLU A 49 0.63 -3.77 -7.41
C GLU A 49 0.31 -5.14 -6.78
N LEU A 50 -0.97 -5.41 -6.55
CA LEU A 50 -1.41 -6.63 -5.84
C LEU A 50 -1.01 -7.89 -6.59
N ASP A 51 -1.15 -7.93 -7.92
CA ASP A 51 -0.86 -9.15 -8.70
C ASP A 51 0.62 -9.50 -8.77
N LYS A 52 1.50 -8.54 -8.46
CA LYS A 52 2.96 -8.70 -8.54
C LYS A 52 3.64 -8.69 -7.18
N HIS A 53 2.88 -8.46 -6.10
CA HIS A 53 3.40 -8.25 -4.73
C HIS A 53 4.61 -7.32 -4.69
N LYS A 54 4.50 -6.19 -5.40
CA LYS A 54 5.58 -5.21 -5.51
C LYS A 54 5.08 -3.79 -5.39
N ILE A 55 5.98 -2.92 -4.97
CA ILE A 55 5.81 -1.48 -4.97
C ILE A 55 6.61 -0.88 -6.12
N THR A 56 5.96 -0.06 -6.94
CA THR A 56 6.61 0.72 -7.98
C THR A 56 6.42 2.21 -7.78
N VAL A 57 7.39 2.98 -8.24
CA VAL A 57 7.29 4.43 -8.34
C VAL A 57 6.37 4.75 -9.51
N ARG A 58 5.35 5.58 -9.28
CA ARG A 58 4.48 6.12 -10.34
C ARG A 58 5.11 7.37 -10.91
N GLY A 59 5.42 7.34 -12.19
CA GLY A 59 6.03 8.42 -12.95
C GLY A 59 6.17 8.04 -14.42
N GLU A 60 6.97 8.79 -15.18
CA GLU A 60 7.24 8.52 -16.60
C GLU A 60 7.93 7.16 -16.80
N VAL A 61 8.80 6.78 -15.85
CA VAL A 61 9.46 5.48 -15.80
C VAL A 61 8.94 4.72 -14.59
N LYS A 62 8.45 3.49 -14.81
CA LYS A 62 8.07 2.59 -13.71
C LYS A 62 9.32 1.91 -13.17
N GLU A 63 9.75 2.36 -12.00
CA GLU A 63 10.89 1.78 -11.27
C GLU A 63 10.40 1.07 -10.01
N GLU A 64 11.16 0.07 -9.54
CA GLU A 64 10.87 -0.56 -8.26
C GLU A 64 11.22 0.40 -7.11
N ALA A 65 10.35 0.46 -6.11
CA ALA A 65 10.60 1.26 -4.93
C ALA A 65 11.73 0.64 -4.08
N PRO A 66 12.41 1.46 -3.24
CA PRO A 66 13.36 0.98 -2.23
C PRO A 66 12.81 -0.20 -1.41
N TRP A 67 13.69 -1.11 -1.01
CA TRP A 67 13.30 -2.36 -0.35
C TRP A 67 12.53 -2.14 0.96
N GLU A 68 12.80 -1.03 1.67
CA GLU A 68 12.07 -0.65 2.87
C GLU A 68 10.60 -0.41 2.55
N LEU A 69 10.31 0.27 1.43
CA LEU A 69 8.94 0.57 1.01
C LEU A 69 8.20 -0.68 0.52
N GLN A 70 8.93 -1.66 -0.04
CA GLN A 70 8.37 -2.98 -0.39
C GLN A 70 7.73 -3.68 0.82
N ILE A 71 8.18 -3.37 2.04
CA ILE A 71 7.71 -3.97 3.29
C ILE A 71 6.75 -3.02 4.00
N LEU A 72 7.10 -1.73 4.11
CA LEU A 72 6.37 -0.77 4.92
C LEU A 72 5.00 -0.42 4.33
N ILE A 73 4.88 -0.28 3.01
CA ILE A 73 3.61 0.12 2.38
C ILE A 73 2.54 -0.98 2.55
N PRO A 74 2.80 -2.27 2.27
CA PRO A 74 1.81 -3.32 2.51
C PRO A 74 1.42 -3.44 3.98
N ILE A 75 2.39 -3.31 4.92
CA ILE A 75 2.11 -3.30 6.36
C ILE A 75 1.20 -2.14 6.73
N TYR A 76 1.49 -0.94 6.22
CA TYR A 76 0.67 0.24 6.44
C TYR A 76 -0.77 0.02 5.93
N LEU A 77 -0.95 -0.41 4.68
CA LEU A 77 -2.29 -0.61 4.10
C LEU A 77 -3.13 -1.64 4.87
N VAL A 78 -2.49 -2.70 5.36
CA VAL A 78 -3.15 -3.75 6.16
C VAL A 78 -3.55 -3.26 7.56
N ASN A 79 -2.77 -2.37 8.16
CA ASN A 79 -2.91 -1.99 9.58
C ASN A 79 -3.37 -0.54 9.81
N ALA A 80 -3.53 0.24 8.75
CA ALA A 80 -4.01 1.61 8.84
C ALA A 80 -5.37 1.64 9.54
N LYS A 81 -5.52 2.59 10.46
CA LYS A 81 -6.75 2.81 11.21
C LYS A 81 -7.31 4.14 10.77
N LYS A 82 -8.63 4.20 10.65
CA LYS A 82 -9.33 5.46 10.38
C LYS A 82 -8.98 6.43 11.50
N GLU A 83 -8.39 7.57 11.14
CA GLU A 83 -8.20 8.63 12.12
C GLU A 83 -9.58 9.17 12.50
N GLU A 84 -9.91 9.07 13.78
CA GLU A 84 -11.00 9.85 14.35
C GLU A 84 -10.49 11.28 14.42
N LEU A 85 -11.00 12.14 13.53
CA LEU A 85 -10.73 13.57 13.58
C LEU A 85 -11.27 14.11 14.90
N ASN A 86 -10.44 14.12 15.93
CA ASN A 86 -10.79 14.55 17.26
C ASN A 86 -10.66 16.08 17.40
N GLY A 87 -11.03 16.85 16.37
CA GLY A 87 -11.31 18.30 16.40
C GLY A 87 -10.26 19.24 17.00
N LYS A 88 -9.11 18.75 17.48
CA LYS A 88 -8.06 19.53 18.10
C LYS A 88 -6.98 19.79 17.05
N TRP A 89 -7.02 21.00 16.52
CA TRP A 89 -5.95 21.60 15.73
C TRP A 89 -4.97 22.29 16.66
#